data_AF-A0A1H6FQ31-F1
#
_entry.id   AF-A0A1H6FQ31-F1
#
_cell.length_a   1.000
_cell.length_b   1.000
_cell.length_c   1.000
_cell.angle_alpha   90.00
_cell.angle_beta   90.00
_cell.angle_gamma   90.00
#
_symmetry.space_group_name_H-M   'P 1'
#
loop_
_entity.id
_entity.type
_entity.pdbx_description
1 polymer ?
#
loop_
_entity_poly.entity_id
_entity_poly.type
_entity_poly.pdbx_seq_one_letter_code
_entity_poly.pdbx_strand_id
1 'polypeptide(L)'
;MAGSRGRPDQPASRDDEPLGVGESGARVGEGGAPVVEGDDQQFLQALMETSLYSIGAYFSDRHPELVDQVIAESEEIERIGLGEYARREGLPVEQCFETLLTGLALRYYNAVAS
;
A
#
# COMPACT_ATOMS: atom_id res chain seq x y z
N MET A 1 49.63 33.48 34.41
CA MET A 1 48.28 33.08 34.85
C MET A 1 47.77 32.03 33.88
N ALA A 2 47.65 30.78 34.35
CA ALA A 2 47.25 29.61 33.58
C ALA A 2 45.80 29.25 33.90
N GLY A 3 45.06 28.74 32.91
CA GLY A 3 43.66 28.37 33.04
C GLY A 3 43.39 26.92 33.44
N SER A 4 42.10 26.59 33.39
CA SER A 4 41.49 25.25 33.19
C SER A 4 41.16 24.37 34.40
N ARG A 5 39.83 24.15 34.53
CA ARG A 5 39.09 22.87 34.73
C ARG A 5 39.05 22.20 36.12
N GLY A 6 37.83 21.82 36.49
CA GLY A 6 37.55 20.69 37.40
C GLY A 6 36.18 20.78 38.10
N ARG A 7 35.12 20.23 37.49
CA ARG A 7 34.03 19.55 38.23
C ARG A 7 34.40 18.07 38.30
N PRO A 8 34.10 17.36 39.40
CA PRO A 8 32.87 16.55 39.49
C PRO A 8 32.25 16.64 40.92
N ASP A 9 30.99 16.32 41.18
CA ASP A 9 30.45 14.96 41.28
C ASP A 9 28.91 14.95 41.19
N GLN A 10 28.42 13.83 40.67
CA GLN A 10 27.01 13.47 40.49
C GLN A 10 26.62 12.39 41.51
N PRO A 11 25.37 12.39 41.99
CA PRO A 11 24.59 11.14 42.04
C PRO A 11 23.15 11.36 41.55
N ALA A 12 22.65 10.58 40.58
CA ALA A 12 22.02 9.26 40.70
C ALA A 12 20.54 9.36 41.13
N SER A 13 19.65 9.02 40.18
CA SER A 13 18.45 8.18 40.35
C SER A 13 17.71 8.13 39.00
N ARG A 14 17.78 6.99 38.32
CA ARG A 14 16.86 6.60 37.24
C ARG A 14 16.09 5.41 37.79
N ASP A 15 14.83 5.65 38.11
CA ASP A 15 13.90 4.64 38.58
C ASP A 15 13.30 3.86 37.40
N ASP A 16 13.21 2.54 37.60
CA ASP A 16 12.25 1.57 37.05
C ASP A 16 12.14 1.33 35.53
N GLU A 17 12.84 0.29 35.07
CA GLU A 17 12.36 -0.61 34.01
C GLU A 17 12.15 -2.01 34.62
N PRO A 18 10.94 -2.60 34.51
CA PRO A 18 10.79 -4.03 34.57
C PRO A 18 10.64 -4.63 33.16
N LEU A 19 11.62 -5.48 32.82
CA LEU A 19 11.58 -6.48 31.77
C LEU A 19 10.43 -7.47 32.00
N GLY A 20 9.54 -7.61 31.01
CA GLY A 20 8.58 -8.71 30.90
C GLY A 20 8.81 -9.46 29.58
N VAL A 21 9.34 -10.68 29.68
CA VAL A 21 9.60 -11.62 28.56
C VAL A 21 8.56 -12.75 28.61
N GLY A 22 8.01 -13.11 27.44
CA GLY A 22 7.20 -14.32 27.17
C GLY A 22 5.70 -14.06 27.28
N GLU A 23 4.84 -14.40 26.32
CA GLU A 23 4.75 -15.72 25.69
C GLU A 23 4.40 -15.68 24.20
N SER A 24 5.08 -16.55 23.45
CA SER A 24 4.80 -16.93 22.08
C SER A 24 3.50 -17.73 22.02
N GLY A 25 2.57 -17.27 21.19
CA GLY A 25 1.37 -17.99 20.79
C GLY A 25 1.17 -17.83 19.30
N ALA A 26 2.12 -18.33 18.49
CA ALA A 26 1.93 -18.47 17.05
C ALA A 26 0.77 -19.44 16.79
N ARG A 27 -0.41 -18.88 16.54
CA ARG A 27 -1.53 -19.61 15.95
C ARG A 27 -1.51 -19.28 14.47
N VAL A 28 -0.94 -20.19 13.68
CA VAL A 28 -1.12 -20.17 12.22
C VAL A 28 -2.56 -20.59 11.97
N GLY A 29 -3.41 -19.59 11.72
CA GLY A 29 -4.82 -19.75 11.37
C GLY A 29 -5.03 -19.34 9.91
N GLU A 30 -5.41 -20.34 9.12
CA GLU A 30 -5.86 -20.32 7.74
C GLU A 30 -6.54 -19.02 7.25
N GLY A 31 -6.13 -18.55 6.08
CA GLY A 31 -7.02 -17.97 5.07
C GLY A 31 -7.79 -16.69 5.40
N GLY A 32 -7.37 -15.90 6.39
CA GLY A 32 -8.00 -14.61 6.66
C GLY A 32 -7.71 -13.61 5.54
N ALA A 33 -8.74 -13.23 4.78
CA ALA A 33 -8.69 -12.02 3.95
C ALA A 33 -8.16 -10.86 4.81
N PRO A 34 -7.28 -9.99 4.27
CA PRO A 34 -6.70 -8.91 5.04
C PRO A 34 -7.81 -8.09 5.70
N VAL A 35 -7.73 -7.93 7.02
CA VAL A 35 -8.64 -7.09 7.77
C VAL A 35 -8.25 -5.65 7.45
N VAL A 36 -8.97 -5.04 6.51
CA VAL A 36 -8.79 -3.64 6.12
C VAL A 36 -9.33 -2.78 7.25
N GLU A 37 -8.48 -1.97 7.88
CA GLU A 37 -8.88 -1.09 8.99
C GLU A 37 -9.81 0.03 8.50
N GLY A 38 -10.65 0.59 9.39
CA GLY A 38 -11.74 1.49 9.01
C GLY A 38 -11.34 2.77 8.27
N ASP A 39 -10.10 3.24 8.45
CA ASP A 39 -9.54 4.39 7.73
C ASP A 39 -9.19 4.05 6.28
N ASP A 40 -8.68 2.85 6.02
CA ASP A 40 -8.44 2.35 4.67
C ASP A 40 -9.79 2.18 3.94
N GLN A 41 -10.82 1.69 4.61
CA GLN A 41 -12.17 1.58 4.04
C GLN A 41 -12.75 2.96 3.66
N GLN A 42 -12.50 3.99 4.45
CA GLN A 42 -13.00 5.35 4.22
C GLN A 42 -12.18 6.11 3.17
N PHE A 43 -10.87 5.88 3.11
CA PHE A 43 -9.99 6.32 2.03
C PHE A 43 -10.37 5.66 0.70
N LEU A 44 -10.60 4.34 0.70
CA LEU A 44 -11.08 3.60 -0.47
C LEU A 44 -12.46 4.10 -0.90
N GLN A 45 -13.39 4.35 0.03
CA GLN A 45 -14.69 4.98 -0.25
C GLN A 45 -14.55 6.35 -0.90
N ALA A 46 -13.65 7.22 -0.39
CA ALA A 46 -13.38 8.52 -0.99
C ALA A 46 -12.75 8.40 -2.39
N LEU A 47 -11.86 7.44 -2.60
CA LEU A 47 -11.24 7.15 -3.90
C LEU A 47 -12.26 6.60 -4.94
N MET A 48 -13.19 5.76 -4.46
CA MET A 48 -14.30 5.18 -5.22
C MET A 48 -15.34 6.24 -5.63
N GLU A 49 -15.69 7.16 -4.72
CA GLU A 49 -16.60 8.28 -4.99
C GLU A 49 -16.00 9.35 -5.93
N THR A 50 -14.66 9.47 -5.99
CA THR A 50 -14.00 10.58 -6.70
C THR A 50 -13.47 10.22 -8.10
N SER A 51 -13.02 8.98 -8.38
CA SER A 51 -12.48 8.67 -9.72
C SER A 51 -12.55 7.21 -10.21
N LEU A 52 -12.42 6.19 -9.35
CA LEU A 52 -12.22 4.81 -9.83
C LEU A 52 -13.46 4.18 -10.48
N TYR A 53 -14.64 4.26 -9.85
CA TYR A 53 -15.86 3.72 -10.45
C TYR A 53 -16.16 4.39 -11.81
N SER A 54 -16.00 5.72 -11.86
CA SER A 54 -16.22 6.51 -13.08
C SER A 54 -15.22 6.16 -14.20
N ILE A 55 -13.95 5.93 -13.88
CA ILE A 55 -12.92 5.50 -14.84
C ILE A 55 -13.22 4.08 -15.34
N GLY A 56 -13.53 3.15 -14.44
CA GLY A 56 -13.85 1.76 -14.78
C GLY A 56 -15.09 1.65 -15.66
N ALA A 57 -16.19 2.32 -15.27
CA ALA A 57 -17.41 2.36 -16.07
C ALA A 57 -17.21 3.00 -17.45
N TYR A 58 -16.52 4.15 -17.51
CA TYR A 58 -16.24 4.83 -18.78
C TYR A 58 -15.36 3.98 -19.72
N PHE A 59 -14.33 3.33 -19.18
CA PHE A 59 -13.44 2.49 -19.96
C PHE A 59 -14.15 1.22 -20.45
N SER A 60 -14.93 0.57 -19.57
CA SER A 60 -15.72 -0.61 -19.93
C SER A 60 -16.76 -0.32 -21.03
N ASP A 61 -17.32 0.88 -21.07
CA ASP A 61 -18.27 1.31 -22.12
C ASP A 61 -17.58 1.67 -23.44
N ARG A 62 -16.38 2.24 -23.39
CA ARG A 62 -15.69 2.78 -24.57
C ARG A 62 -14.73 1.80 -25.24
N HIS A 63 -14.14 0.89 -24.46
CA HIS A 63 -13.11 -0.06 -24.88
C HIS A 63 -13.32 -1.45 -24.23
N PRO A 64 -14.50 -2.08 -24.41
CA PRO A 64 -14.81 -3.37 -23.78
C PRO A 64 -13.81 -4.47 -24.14
N GLU A 65 -13.24 -4.42 -25.35
CA GLU A 65 -12.26 -5.38 -25.85
C GLU A 65 -10.90 -5.32 -25.15
N LEU A 66 -10.58 -4.21 -24.48
CA LEU A 66 -9.30 -4.01 -23.79
C LEU A 66 -9.39 -4.28 -22.29
N VAL A 67 -10.59 -4.52 -21.74
CA VAL A 67 -10.81 -4.69 -20.30
C VAL A 67 -9.96 -5.82 -19.73
N ASP A 68 -10.06 -7.02 -20.31
CA ASP A 68 -9.32 -8.19 -19.83
C ASP A 68 -7.80 -8.00 -19.95
N GLN A 69 -7.35 -7.33 -21.02
CA GLN A 69 -5.94 -7.04 -21.25
C GLN A 69 -5.40 -6.07 -20.20
N VAL A 70 -6.10 -4.96 -19.93
CA VAL A 70 -5.67 -3.95 -18.96
C VAL A 70 -5.68 -4.51 -17.55
N ILE A 71 -6.66 -5.36 -17.21
CA ILE A 71 -6.67 -6.08 -15.93
C ILE A 71 -5.41 -6.96 -15.80
N ALA A 72 -5.14 -7.82 -16.80
CA ALA A 72 -3.97 -8.70 -16.77
C ALA A 72 -2.64 -7.92 -16.71
N GLU A 73 -2.55 -6.81 -17.43
CA GLU A 73 -1.37 -5.95 -17.43
C GLU A 73 -1.18 -5.25 -16.08
N SER A 74 -2.27 -4.82 -15.44
CA SER A 74 -2.23 -4.26 -14.09
C SER A 74 -1.79 -5.28 -13.03
N GLU A 75 -2.24 -6.54 -13.14
CA GLU A 75 -1.85 -7.62 -12.22
C GLU A 75 -0.37 -7.98 -12.36
N GLU A 76 0.17 -7.94 -13.58
CA GLU A 76 1.59 -8.13 -13.82
C GLU A 76 2.42 -7.00 -13.19
N ILE A 77 1.96 -5.75 -13.31
CA ILE A 77 2.58 -4.59 -12.65
C ILE A 77 2.58 -4.76 -11.12
N GLU A 78 1.49 -5.23 -10.52
CA GLU A 78 1.41 -5.53 -9.07
C GLU A 78 2.39 -6.62 -8.67
N ARG A 79 2.50 -7.68 -9.47
CA ARG A 79 3.32 -8.86 -9.18
C ARG A 79 4.82 -8.56 -9.20
N ILE A 80 5.30 -7.79 -10.19
CA ILE A 80 6.74 -7.54 -10.37
C ILE A 80 7.18 -6.19 -9.81
N GLY A 81 6.23 -5.29 -9.54
CA GLY A 81 6.47 -3.94 -9.07
C GLY A 81 6.58 -2.93 -10.21
N LEU A 82 5.98 -1.76 -10.00
CA LEU A 82 5.85 -0.67 -10.98
C LEU A 82 7.17 -0.25 -11.63
N GLY A 83 8.21 -0.01 -10.83
CA GLY A 83 9.51 0.43 -11.32
C GLY A 83 10.29 -0.66 -12.08
N GLU A 84 10.07 -1.93 -11.74
CA GLU A 84 10.65 -3.06 -12.49
C GLU A 84 9.94 -3.23 -13.82
N TYR A 85 8.60 -3.17 -13.83
CA TYR A 85 7.79 -3.23 -15.03
C TYR A 85 8.15 -2.10 -16.01
N ALA A 86 8.19 -0.85 -15.53
CA ALA A 86 8.54 0.31 -16.36
C ALA A 86 9.92 0.15 -17.01
N ARG A 87 10.91 -0.35 -16.25
CA ARG A 87 12.26 -0.61 -16.79
C ARG A 87 12.27 -1.75 -17.81
N ARG A 88 11.52 -2.83 -17.57
CA ARG A 88 11.45 -4.01 -18.45
C ARG A 88 10.84 -3.66 -19.80
N GLU A 89 9.74 -2.91 -19.79
CA GLU A 89 8.99 -2.52 -21.00
C GLU A 89 9.55 -1.26 -21.68
N GLY A 90 10.48 -0.55 -21.03
CA GLY A 90 11.03 0.70 -21.54
C GLY A 90 10.00 1.85 -21.56
N LEU A 91 9.05 1.82 -20.63
CA LEU A 91 7.95 2.78 -20.51
C LEU A 91 8.20 3.78 -19.38
N PRO A 92 7.63 4.99 -19.46
CA PRO A 92 7.56 5.91 -18.32
C PRO A 92 6.80 5.29 -17.15
N VAL A 93 7.25 5.56 -15.92
CA VAL A 93 6.62 5.06 -14.70
C VAL A 93 5.19 5.58 -14.58
N GLU A 94 4.95 6.82 -15.02
CA GLU A 94 3.64 7.47 -15.04
C GLU A 94 2.65 6.68 -15.92
N GLN A 95 3.09 6.22 -17.09
CA GLN A 95 2.25 5.43 -17.99
C GLN A 95 1.90 4.07 -17.38
N CYS A 96 2.87 3.40 -16.76
CA CYS A 96 2.60 2.14 -16.06
C CYS A 96 1.66 2.35 -14.87
N PHE A 97 1.76 3.50 -14.19
CA PHE A 97 0.89 3.85 -13.07
C PHE A 97 -0.55 4.08 -13.53
N GLU A 98 -0.75 4.73 -14.67
CA GLU A 98 -2.07 4.88 -15.29
C GLU A 98 -2.71 3.52 -15.64
N THR A 99 -1.94 2.60 -16.23
CA THR A 99 -2.41 1.23 -16.51
C THR A 99 -2.80 0.49 -15.23
N LEU A 100 -1.97 0.58 -14.18
CA LEU A 100 -2.23 -0.02 -12.89
C LEU A 100 -3.53 0.52 -12.27
N LEU A 101 -3.69 1.85 -12.23
CA LEU A 101 -4.89 2.52 -11.72
C LEU A 101 -6.14 2.11 -12.50
N THR A 102 -6.04 2.04 -13.83
CA THR A 102 -7.15 1.68 -14.71
C THR A 102 -7.58 0.23 -14.50
N GLY A 103 -6.64 -0.71 -14.39
CA GLY A 103 -6.94 -2.11 -14.09
C GLY A 103 -7.54 -2.32 -12.69
N LEU A 104 -7.10 -1.54 -11.70
CA LEU A 104 -7.72 -1.52 -10.36
C LEU A 104 -9.16 -0.99 -10.42
N ALA A 105 -9.39 0.10 -11.15
CA ALA A 105 -10.72 0.68 -11.38
C ALA A 105 -11.67 -0.32 -12.04
N LEU A 106 -11.21 -1.07 -13.05
CA LEU A 106 -12.00 -2.08 -13.75
C LEU A 106 -12.34 -3.27 -12.85
N ARG A 107 -11.39 -3.80 -12.08
CA ARG A 107 -11.66 -4.88 -11.10
C ARG A 107 -12.67 -4.42 -10.04
N TYR A 108 -12.56 -3.18 -9.56
CA TYR A 108 -13.53 -2.60 -8.63
C TYR A 108 -14.92 -2.47 -9.26
N TYR A 109 -15.01 -1.90 -10.47
CA TYR A 109 -16.27 -1.79 -11.20
C TYR A 109 -16.95 -3.15 -11.40
N ASN A 110 -16.19 -4.14 -11.88
CA ASN A 110 -16.70 -5.49 -12.09
C ASN A 110 -17.23 -6.12 -10.79
N ALA A 111 -16.58 -5.87 -9.65
CA ALA A 111 -17.01 -6.39 -8.35
C ALA A 111 -18.29 -5.71 -7.82
N VAL A 112 -18.58 -4.48 -8.21
CA VAL A 112 -19.78 -3.73 -7.78
C VAL A 112 -20.95 -3.92 -8.75
N ALA A 113 -20.66 -4.01 -10.05
CA ALA A 113 -21.67 -4.13 -11.09
C ALA A 113 -22.15 -5.58 -11.34
N SER A 114 -21.46 -6.59 -10.78
CA SER A 114 -21.78 -8.01 -10.92
C SER A 114 -22.51 -8.61 -9.72
#